data_AF-A0A943KZN2-F1
#
_entry.id   AF-A0A943KZN2-F1
#
_cell.length_a   1.000
_cell.length_b   1.000
_cell.length_c   1.000
_cell.angle_alpha   90.00
_cell.angle_beta   90.00
_cell.angle_gamma   90.00
#
_symmetry.space_group_name_H-M   'P 1'
#
loop_
_entity.id
_entity.type
_entity.pdbx_description
1 polymer ?
#
loop_
_entity_poly.entity_id
_entity_poly.type
_entity_poly.pdbx_seq_one_letter_code
_entity_poly.pdbx_strand_id
1 'polypeptide(L)'
;MSFYTEQEIMEVAIKVIEEYGELNTTELKEILNDIMQPSGEDLIINKNRNDTKFDQKVRNMISHRDNNDLYKYFDYRKDGRVGILISKSVIREAINIKETTPVYGQDVKSSTRKEKKKAFNARKVDFDEVNKRNKEIGEEGELFVLKHEIEHLGEPLGSKVRHVAKDDGDGAGYDILSYDKTGQVRFLEVKTTTAGLETPFFLTENERLFLEMYGDEAEIVRVYNFNVQEKSGQIYRISGKEFLEKIKLQAIGYKATFIK
;
A
#
# COMPACT_ATOMS: atom_id res chain seq x y z
N MET A 1 -9.11 16.26 -22.03
CA MET A 1 -9.97 15.33 -22.78
C MET A 1 -9.20 14.04 -22.90
N SER A 2 -9.72 12.97 -22.33
CA SER A 2 -9.15 11.63 -22.38
C SER A 2 -9.70 10.84 -23.57
N PHE A 3 -8.97 9.79 -23.94
CA PHE A 3 -9.44 8.74 -24.83
C PHE A 3 -8.79 7.41 -24.40
N TYR A 4 -9.14 6.92 -23.21
CA TYR A 4 -8.49 5.74 -22.64
C TYR A 4 -8.72 4.48 -23.50
N THR A 5 -7.67 3.72 -23.78
CA THR A 5 -7.77 2.41 -24.43
C THR A 5 -8.41 1.38 -23.49
N GLU A 6 -8.91 0.26 -24.04
CA GLU A 6 -9.39 -0.84 -23.20
C GLU A 6 -8.25 -1.45 -22.34
N GLN A 7 -6.98 -1.34 -22.76
CA GLN A 7 -5.84 -1.79 -21.96
C GLN A 7 -5.52 -0.86 -20.77
N GLU A 8 -5.50 0.47 -20.95
CA GLU A 8 -5.29 1.41 -19.84
C GLU A 8 -6.40 1.28 -18.78
N ILE A 9 -7.64 1.09 -19.22
CA ILE A 9 -8.78 0.79 -18.34
C ILE A 9 -8.58 -0.56 -17.64
N MET A 10 -8.05 -1.57 -18.33
CA MET A 10 -7.79 -2.91 -17.80
C MET A 10 -6.72 -2.92 -16.70
N GLU A 11 -5.63 -2.17 -16.87
CA GLU A 11 -4.55 -2.09 -15.87
C GLU A 11 -5.01 -1.40 -14.57
N VAL A 12 -5.92 -0.42 -14.66
CA VAL A 12 -6.59 0.16 -13.48
C VAL A 12 -7.63 -0.82 -12.92
N ALA A 13 -8.42 -1.47 -13.77
CA ALA A 13 -9.45 -2.42 -13.34
C ALA A 13 -8.89 -3.65 -12.61
N ILE A 14 -7.72 -4.17 -12.99
CA ILE A 14 -7.05 -5.25 -12.25
C ILE A 14 -6.69 -4.78 -10.84
N LYS A 15 -6.06 -3.61 -10.71
CA LYS A 15 -5.71 -3.02 -9.40
C LYS A 15 -6.95 -2.85 -8.53
N VAL A 16 -8.02 -2.32 -9.11
CA VAL A 16 -9.30 -2.11 -8.43
C VAL A 16 -9.99 -3.44 -8.05
N ILE A 17 -9.91 -4.51 -8.84
CA ILE A 17 -10.46 -5.81 -8.45
C ILE A 17 -9.63 -6.48 -7.34
N GLU A 18 -8.30 -6.31 -7.32
CA GLU A 18 -7.41 -6.83 -6.27
C GLU A 18 -7.49 -6.04 -4.94
N GLU A 19 -7.50 -4.71 -5.00
CA GLU A 19 -7.56 -3.81 -3.83
C GLU A 19 -8.89 -3.90 -3.04
N TYR A 20 -9.93 -4.44 -3.67
CA TYR A 20 -11.28 -4.50 -3.15
C TYR A 20 -11.76 -5.96 -2.94
N GLY A 21 -11.72 -6.82 -3.97
CA GLY A 21 -11.77 -8.29 -3.82
C GLY A 21 -12.98 -9.06 -4.40
N GLU A 22 -14.20 -8.51 -4.43
CA GLU A 22 -15.41 -9.16 -4.99
C GLU A 22 -16.37 -8.14 -5.66
N LEU A 23 -15.94 -7.51 -6.76
CA LEU A 23 -16.65 -6.38 -7.37
C LEU A 23 -17.90 -6.77 -8.17
N ASN A 24 -18.84 -5.85 -8.30
CA ASN A 24 -20.00 -5.89 -9.19
C ASN A 24 -19.73 -5.03 -10.43
N THR A 25 -20.10 -5.53 -11.62
CA THR A 25 -19.82 -4.84 -12.91
C THR A 25 -20.39 -3.41 -13.03
N THR A 26 -21.41 -3.06 -12.25
CA THR A 26 -21.98 -1.71 -12.20
C THR A 26 -21.10 -0.76 -11.40
N GLU A 27 -20.56 -1.28 -10.31
CA GLU A 27 -19.92 -0.53 -9.25
C GLU A 27 -18.41 -0.34 -9.56
N LEU A 28 -17.74 -1.35 -10.12
CA LEU A 28 -16.37 -1.23 -10.68
C LEU A 28 -16.29 -0.11 -11.71
N LYS A 29 -17.34 -0.01 -12.54
CA LYS A 29 -17.48 1.04 -13.55
C LYS A 29 -17.57 2.43 -12.90
N GLU A 30 -18.12 2.57 -11.70
CA GLU A 30 -18.11 3.82 -10.95
C GLU A 30 -16.73 4.13 -10.37
N ILE A 31 -16.04 3.17 -9.72
CA ILE A 31 -14.65 3.39 -9.25
C ILE A 31 -13.76 3.85 -10.40
N LEU A 32 -13.87 3.22 -11.58
CA LEU A 32 -13.07 3.58 -12.74
C LEU A 32 -13.39 4.99 -13.26
N ASN A 33 -14.63 5.47 -13.15
CA ASN A 33 -14.96 6.87 -13.43
C ASN A 33 -14.37 7.82 -12.36
N ASP A 34 -14.46 7.47 -11.07
CA ASP A 34 -13.96 8.28 -9.95
C ASP A 34 -12.40 8.41 -9.98
N ILE A 35 -11.70 7.32 -10.29
CA ILE A 35 -10.23 7.26 -10.35
C ILE A 35 -9.67 7.83 -11.67
N MET A 36 -10.21 7.41 -12.82
CA MET A 36 -9.64 7.81 -14.13
C MET A 36 -10.16 9.17 -14.63
N GLN A 37 -11.20 9.72 -14.00
CA GLN A 37 -11.80 11.03 -14.32
C GLN A 37 -11.96 11.30 -15.83
N PRO A 38 -12.65 10.39 -16.57
CA PRO A 38 -12.78 10.47 -18.03
C PRO A 38 -13.38 11.80 -18.47
N SER A 39 -12.88 12.38 -19.56
CA SER A 39 -13.25 13.72 -20.01
C SER A 39 -13.29 13.85 -21.54
N GLY A 40 -14.19 14.67 -22.08
CA GLY A 40 -14.28 14.88 -23.52
C GLY A 40 -14.81 13.64 -24.25
N GLU A 41 -13.99 12.99 -25.08
CA GLU A 41 -14.42 11.86 -25.92
C GLU A 41 -14.97 10.69 -25.12
N ASP A 42 -14.33 10.36 -24.00
CA ASP A 42 -14.75 9.25 -23.14
C ASP A 42 -16.13 9.45 -22.49
N LEU A 43 -16.56 10.71 -22.31
CA LEU A 43 -17.89 11.07 -21.79
C LEU A 43 -18.99 11.16 -22.86
N ILE A 44 -18.66 10.98 -24.15
CA ILE A 44 -19.68 10.98 -25.21
C ILE A 44 -20.67 9.83 -24.98
N ILE A 45 -21.95 10.16 -24.85
CA ILE A 45 -23.02 9.17 -24.68
C ILE A 45 -23.22 8.40 -25.99
N ASN A 46 -23.29 7.07 -25.91
CA ASN A 46 -23.45 6.22 -27.09
C ASN A 46 -24.87 6.35 -27.68
N LYS A 47 -24.96 6.40 -29.01
CA LYS A 47 -26.25 6.53 -29.71
C LYS A 47 -27.16 5.34 -29.39
N ASN A 48 -28.39 5.62 -28.97
CA ASN A 48 -29.39 4.65 -28.50
C ASN A 48 -29.01 3.89 -27.21
N ARG A 49 -28.12 4.43 -26.37
CA ARG A 49 -27.80 3.90 -25.03
C ARG A 49 -27.75 5.03 -24.01
N ASN A 50 -27.84 4.69 -22.73
CA ASN A 50 -27.72 5.63 -21.61
C ASN A 50 -26.34 5.52 -20.92
N ASP A 51 -25.30 5.12 -21.65
CA ASP A 51 -23.93 4.96 -21.15
C ASP A 51 -22.90 5.70 -22.02
N THR A 52 -21.77 6.05 -21.40
CA THR A 52 -20.66 6.80 -22.03
C THR A 52 -19.76 5.87 -22.88
N LYS A 53 -18.90 6.44 -23.74
CA LYS A 53 -17.85 5.66 -24.42
C LYS A 53 -16.97 4.91 -23.41
N PHE A 54 -16.64 5.53 -22.27
CA PHE A 54 -15.88 4.92 -21.19
C PHE A 54 -16.60 3.72 -20.56
N ASP A 55 -17.84 3.91 -20.10
CA ASP A 55 -18.69 2.85 -19.55
C ASP A 55 -18.81 1.66 -20.51
N GLN A 56 -18.90 1.94 -21.80
CA GLN A 56 -18.98 0.95 -22.86
C GLN A 56 -17.65 0.20 -23.05
N LYS A 57 -16.48 0.84 -22.93
CA LYS A 57 -15.17 0.16 -22.90
C LYS A 57 -15.07 -0.78 -21.70
N VAL A 58 -15.36 -0.31 -20.49
CA VAL A 58 -15.38 -1.12 -19.25
C VAL A 58 -16.29 -2.34 -19.40
N ARG A 59 -17.51 -2.15 -19.95
CA ARG A 59 -18.48 -3.22 -20.15
C ARG A 59 -18.01 -4.26 -21.18
N ASN A 60 -17.39 -3.85 -22.27
CA ASN A 60 -16.84 -4.77 -23.28
C ASN A 60 -15.69 -5.60 -22.71
N MET A 61 -14.73 -4.93 -22.08
CA MET A 61 -13.57 -5.51 -21.41
C MET A 61 -13.95 -6.68 -20.49
N ILE A 62 -14.97 -6.51 -19.64
CA ILE A 62 -15.47 -7.57 -18.74
C ILE A 62 -16.26 -8.65 -19.49
N SER A 63 -17.05 -8.26 -20.49
CA SER A 63 -17.82 -9.21 -21.33
C SER A 63 -16.92 -10.16 -22.12
N HIS A 64 -15.71 -9.70 -22.46
CA HIS A 64 -14.70 -10.43 -23.24
C HIS A 64 -13.46 -10.82 -22.41
N ARG A 65 -13.57 -10.86 -21.07
CA ARG A 65 -12.49 -11.18 -20.10
C ARG A 65 -11.67 -12.45 -20.41
N ASP A 66 -12.28 -13.39 -21.13
CA ASP A 66 -11.70 -14.69 -21.51
C ASP A 66 -10.75 -14.58 -22.72
N ASN A 67 -10.78 -13.45 -23.46
CA ASN A 67 -10.00 -13.17 -24.67
C ASN A 67 -8.94 -12.06 -24.49
N ASN A 68 -8.89 -11.39 -23.33
CA ASN A 68 -8.01 -10.25 -23.06
C ASN A 68 -7.24 -10.40 -21.74
N ASP A 69 -6.86 -11.64 -21.39
CA ASP A 69 -6.06 -12.01 -20.21
C ASP A 69 -6.66 -11.72 -18.81
N LEU A 70 -7.77 -10.98 -18.69
CA LEU A 70 -8.39 -10.64 -17.40
C LEU A 70 -8.76 -11.85 -16.53
N TYR A 71 -9.15 -12.97 -17.15
CA TYR A 71 -9.44 -14.24 -16.47
C TYR A 71 -8.27 -14.80 -15.62
N LYS A 72 -7.05 -14.27 -15.77
CA LYS A 72 -5.88 -14.63 -14.97
C LYS A 72 -5.91 -14.03 -13.56
N TYR A 73 -6.56 -12.88 -13.39
CA TYR A 73 -6.54 -12.07 -12.16
C TYR A 73 -7.78 -12.30 -11.30
N PHE A 74 -8.96 -12.42 -11.92
CA PHE A 74 -10.23 -12.65 -11.23
C PHE A 74 -11.05 -13.79 -11.84
N ASP A 75 -11.86 -14.44 -11.01
CA ASP A 75 -12.95 -15.31 -11.47
C ASP A 75 -14.26 -14.49 -11.57
N TYR A 76 -15.12 -14.90 -12.50
CA TYR A 76 -16.40 -14.22 -12.75
C TYR A 76 -17.56 -15.16 -12.49
N ARG A 77 -18.49 -14.75 -11.64
CA ARG A 77 -19.77 -15.44 -11.40
C ARG A 77 -20.94 -14.51 -11.74
N LYS A 78 -22.12 -15.09 -12.00
CA LYS A 78 -23.36 -14.33 -12.12
C LYS A 78 -24.25 -14.61 -10.93
N ASP A 79 -24.81 -13.56 -10.36
CA ASP A 79 -25.94 -13.65 -9.43
C ASP A 79 -27.16 -12.97 -10.05
N GLY A 80 -28.12 -13.78 -10.49
CA GLY A 80 -29.27 -13.33 -11.27
C GLY A 80 -28.89 -12.57 -12.54
N ARG A 81 -28.97 -11.24 -12.49
CA ARG A 81 -28.60 -10.32 -13.59
C ARG A 81 -27.27 -9.59 -13.36
N VAL A 82 -26.71 -9.66 -12.15
CA VAL A 82 -25.46 -8.98 -11.77
C VAL A 82 -24.27 -9.87 -12.11
N GLY A 83 -23.21 -9.28 -12.66
CA GLY A 83 -21.91 -9.93 -12.80
C GLY A 83 -21.04 -9.59 -11.60
N ILE A 84 -20.42 -10.60 -11.01
CA ILE A 84 -19.56 -10.50 -9.83
C ILE A 84 -18.14 -10.97 -10.20
N LEU A 85 -17.13 -10.25 -9.73
CA LEU A 85 -15.72 -10.32 -10.11
C LEU A 85 -14.88 -10.56 -8.85
N ILE A 86 -14.58 -11.82 -8.53
CA ILE A 86 -13.83 -12.19 -7.32
C ILE A 86 -12.35 -12.29 -7.67
N SER A 87 -11.48 -11.56 -6.96
CA SER A 87 -10.04 -11.72 -7.14
C SER A 87 -9.58 -13.13 -6.76
N LYS A 88 -8.62 -13.66 -7.52
CA LYS A 88 -8.00 -14.96 -7.23
C LYS A 88 -7.06 -14.91 -6.02
N SER A 89 -6.68 -13.73 -5.52
CA SER A 89 -6.00 -13.60 -4.22
C SER A 89 -6.93 -14.01 -3.08
N VAL A 90 -8.13 -13.43 -3.00
CA VAL A 90 -9.18 -13.76 -2.02
C VAL A 90 -9.57 -15.24 -2.06
N ILE A 91 -9.72 -15.81 -3.26
CA ILE A 91 -10.03 -17.25 -3.42
C ILE A 91 -8.91 -18.14 -2.86
N ARG A 92 -7.63 -17.78 -3.10
CA ARG A 92 -6.47 -18.53 -2.58
C ARG A 92 -6.35 -18.40 -1.05
N GLU A 93 -6.62 -17.23 -0.48
CA GLU A 93 -6.63 -17.04 0.97
C GLU A 93 -7.71 -17.92 1.64
N ALA A 94 -8.92 -17.94 1.09
CA ALA A 94 -10.02 -18.78 1.57
C ALA A 94 -9.77 -20.31 1.43
N ILE A 95 -8.82 -20.72 0.59
CA ILE A 95 -8.32 -22.10 0.48
C ILE A 95 -7.25 -22.35 1.55
N ASN A 96 -6.22 -21.48 1.64
CA ASN A 96 -5.14 -21.61 2.62
C ASN A 96 -5.64 -21.60 4.08
N ILE A 97 -6.69 -20.85 4.40
CA ILE A 97 -7.33 -20.85 5.73
C ILE A 97 -7.91 -22.24 6.08
N LYS A 98 -8.34 -23.03 5.11
CA LYS A 98 -8.85 -24.40 5.35
C LYS A 98 -7.74 -25.44 5.50
N GLU A 99 -6.58 -25.21 4.88
CA GLU A 99 -5.42 -26.12 4.96
C GLU A 99 -4.56 -25.87 6.22
N THR A 100 -4.65 -24.67 6.81
CA THR A 100 -3.81 -24.26 7.95
C THR A 100 -4.39 -24.55 9.34
N THR A 101 -5.64 -24.99 9.48
CA THR A 101 -6.24 -25.35 10.79
C THR A 101 -5.83 -26.76 11.24
N PRO A 102 -5.07 -26.94 12.34
CA PRO A 102 -4.77 -28.26 12.88
C PRO A 102 -5.95 -28.78 13.70
N VAL A 103 -6.54 -29.89 13.28
CA VAL A 103 -7.54 -30.61 14.08
C VAL A 103 -6.83 -31.35 15.22
N TYR A 104 -7.07 -30.98 16.49
CA TYR A 104 -6.89 -31.88 17.64
C TYR A 104 -7.66 -31.41 18.88
N GLY A 105 -8.36 -32.32 19.59
CA GLY A 105 -8.93 -31.97 20.90
C GLY A 105 -10.08 -32.80 21.48
N GLN A 106 -9.97 -34.14 21.55
CA GLN A 106 -10.59 -34.95 22.62
C GLN A 106 -10.09 -36.40 22.59
N ASP A 107 -10.01 -37.13 23.70
CA ASP A 107 -10.26 -36.78 25.12
C ASP A 107 -8.90 -36.48 25.83
N VAL A 108 -8.51 -36.71 27.10
CA VAL A 108 -9.06 -37.23 28.38
C VAL A 108 -8.13 -36.72 29.52
N LYS A 109 -8.54 -36.28 30.72
CA LYS A 109 -9.76 -35.57 31.18
C LYS A 109 -9.42 -34.75 32.44
N SER A 110 -10.30 -33.81 32.82
CA SER A 110 -10.52 -33.25 34.17
C SER A 110 -9.31 -32.83 35.06
N SER A 111 -9.18 -31.53 35.31
CA SER A 111 -9.22 -31.01 36.70
C SER A 111 -9.75 -29.57 36.72
N THR A 112 -10.48 -29.20 37.78
CA THR A 112 -11.23 -27.93 37.83
C THR A 112 -10.41 -26.77 38.36
N ARG A 113 -10.16 -25.76 37.53
CA ARG A 113 -9.71 -24.43 37.96
C ARG A 113 -10.53 -23.36 37.25
N LYS A 114 -11.19 -22.47 38.01
CA LYS A 114 -12.08 -21.43 37.45
C LYS A 114 -11.33 -20.56 36.44
N GLU A 115 -11.82 -20.50 35.21
CA GLU A 115 -11.36 -19.53 34.24
C GLU A 115 -11.62 -18.11 34.76
N LYS A 116 -10.56 -17.31 34.91
CA LYS A 116 -10.72 -15.86 34.90
C LYS A 116 -11.06 -15.49 33.46
N LYS A 117 -12.33 -15.17 33.19
CA LYS A 117 -12.73 -14.46 31.95
C LYS A 117 -11.75 -13.30 31.76
N LYS A 118 -11.06 -13.23 30.61
CA LYS A 118 -10.28 -12.07 30.23
C LYS A 118 -11.24 -10.90 30.03
N ALA A 119 -11.45 -10.11 31.07
CA ALA A 119 -12.19 -8.87 30.96
C ALA A 119 -11.40 -7.94 30.03
N PHE A 120 -12.00 -7.58 28.90
CA PHE A 120 -11.48 -6.53 28.03
C PHE A 120 -11.69 -5.18 28.73
N ASN A 121 -10.80 -4.88 29.67
CA ASN A 121 -10.76 -3.61 30.38
C ASN A 121 -10.36 -2.52 29.39
N ALA A 122 -11.34 -1.92 28.72
CA ALA A 122 -11.16 -0.80 27.81
C ALA A 122 -10.52 0.37 28.56
N ARG A 123 -9.21 0.57 28.36
CA ARG A 123 -8.56 1.85 28.65
C ARG A 123 -8.90 2.80 27.52
N LYS A 124 -9.45 3.97 27.85
CA LYS A 124 -9.59 5.08 26.90
C LYS A 124 -8.20 5.65 26.62
N VAL A 125 -7.49 5.08 25.65
CA VAL A 125 -6.31 5.67 25.04
C VAL A 125 -6.79 6.75 24.08
N ASP A 126 -6.16 7.92 24.11
CA ASP A 126 -6.41 8.96 23.12
C ASP A 126 -5.58 8.65 21.86
N PHE A 127 -6.24 8.11 20.84
CA PHE A 127 -5.57 7.72 19.60
C PHE A 127 -5.20 8.94 18.73
N ASP A 128 -5.90 10.06 18.89
CA ASP A 128 -5.66 11.26 18.09
C ASP A 128 -4.40 11.99 18.58
N GLU A 129 -4.21 12.09 19.89
CA GLU A 129 -2.95 12.61 20.48
C GLU A 129 -1.74 11.73 20.10
N VAL A 130 -1.88 10.40 20.16
CA VAL A 130 -0.82 9.45 19.79
C VAL A 130 -0.48 9.53 18.30
N ASN A 131 -1.47 9.57 17.42
CA ASN A 131 -1.25 9.66 15.98
C ASN A 131 -0.60 11.00 15.59
N LYS A 132 -1.07 12.12 16.17
CA LYS A 132 -0.46 13.45 15.96
C LYS A 132 1.01 13.47 16.38
N ARG A 133 1.33 12.95 17.56
CA ARG A 133 2.70 12.87 18.07
C ARG A 133 3.59 11.97 17.21
N ASN A 134 3.07 10.84 16.71
CA ASN A 134 3.81 9.96 15.80
C ASN A 134 4.12 10.66 14.47
N LYS A 135 3.19 11.46 13.92
CA LYS A 135 3.43 12.24 12.71
C LYS A 135 4.51 13.32 12.91
N GLU A 136 4.44 14.05 14.03
CA GLU A 136 5.48 15.04 14.40
C GLU A 136 6.88 14.41 14.55
N ILE A 137 6.97 13.17 15.05
CA ILE A 137 8.22 12.41 15.14
C ILE A 137 8.72 11.96 13.75
N GLY A 138 7.82 11.63 12.82
CA GLY A 138 8.16 11.33 11.42
C GLY A 138 8.79 12.55 10.73
N GLU A 139 8.02 13.64 10.65
CA GLU A 139 8.40 14.88 9.94
C GLU A 139 9.74 15.45 10.42
N GLU A 140 10.00 15.46 11.73
CA GLU A 140 11.27 15.93 12.28
C GLU A 140 12.45 14.98 12.02
N GLY A 141 12.19 13.67 11.86
CA GLY A 141 13.19 12.69 11.47
C GLY A 141 13.53 12.75 9.97
N GLU A 142 12.53 12.98 9.11
CA GLU A 142 12.73 13.27 7.69
C GLU A 142 13.61 14.52 7.51
N LEU A 143 13.29 15.61 8.21
CA LEU A 143 14.09 16.85 8.17
C LEU A 143 15.52 16.65 8.71
N PHE A 144 15.70 15.79 9.72
CA PHE A 144 17.02 15.41 10.25
C PHE A 144 17.86 14.64 9.21
N VAL A 145 17.26 13.67 8.50
CA VAL A 145 17.93 12.95 7.41
C VAL A 145 18.20 13.88 6.22
N LEU A 146 17.23 14.69 5.80
CA LEU A 146 17.38 15.65 4.69
C LEU A 146 18.58 16.58 4.92
N LYS A 147 18.69 17.14 6.14
CA LYS A 147 19.84 17.96 6.53
C LYS A 147 21.15 17.16 6.49
N HIS A 148 21.16 15.95 7.03
CA HIS A 148 22.33 15.08 6.99
C HIS A 148 22.81 14.81 5.56
N GLU A 149 21.91 14.56 4.60
CA GLU A 149 22.29 14.32 3.20
C GLU A 149 22.89 15.55 2.53
N ILE A 150 22.30 16.73 2.75
CA ILE A 150 22.80 18.00 2.20
C ILE A 150 24.20 18.30 2.75
N GLU A 151 24.40 18.19 4.07
CA GLU A 151 25.69 18.41 4.73
C GLU A 151 26.73 17.33 4.38
N HIS A 152 26.32 16.06 4.27
CA HIS A 152 27.20 14.97 3.89
C HIS A 152 27.67 15.09 2.44
N LEU A 153 26.76 15.37 1.50
CA LEU A 153 27.08 15.42 0.07
C LEU A 153 27.91 16.65 -0.29
N GLY A 154 27.46 17.84 0.13
CA GLY A 154 28.05 19.12 -0.27
C GLY A 154 27.77 19.50 -1.73
N GLU A 155 28.15 20.72 -2.12
CA GLU A 155 27.97 21.19 -3.50
C GLU A 155 28.81 20.38 -4.51
N PRO A 156 28.30 20.06 -5.71
CA PRO A 156 27.01 20.45 -6.30
C PRO A 156 25.94 19.34 -6.24
N LEU A 157 25.97 18.48 -5.21
CA LEU A 157 25.00 17.38 -5.04
C LEU A 157 24.01 17.65 -3.90
N GLY A 158 24.45 18.24 -2.78
CA GLY A 158 23.58 18.62 -1.66
C GLY A 158 22.44 19.55 -2.09
N SER A 159 22.72 20.51 -2.97
CA SER A 159 21.74 21.43 -3.57
C SER A 159 20.70 20.77 -4.50
N LYS A 160 20.82 19.46 -4.77
CA LYS A 160 19.87 18.67 -5.57
C LYS A 160 19.02 17.72 -4.74
N VAL A 161 19.32 17.53 -3.46
CA VAL A 161 18.55 16.65 -2.56
C VAL A 161 17.14 17.25 -2.36
N ARG A 162 16.09 16.44 -2.49
CA ARG A 162 14.68 16.87 -2.37
C ARG A 162 13.91 16.09 -1.33
N HIS A 163 12.97 16.75 -0.66
CA HIS A 163 11.99 16.15 0.26
C HIS A 163 10.71 15.82 -0.51
N VAL A 164 10.69 14.65 -1.16
CA VAL A 164 9.65 14.26 -2.12
C VAL A 164 8.29 14.04 -1.46
N ALA A 165 8.23 13.44 -0.27
CA ALA A 165 6.97 13.32 0.49
C ALA A 165 6.29 14.68 0.75
N LYS A 166 7.09 15.76 0.85
CA LYS A 166 6.61 17.12 1.11
C LYS A 166 6.33 17.94 -0.14
N ASP A 167 7.14 17.78 -1.18
CA ASP A 167 6.99 18.50 -2.45
C ASP A 167 5.92 17.88 -3.36
N ASP A 168 5.96 16.55 -3.51
CA ASP A 168 5.23 15.77 -4.52
C ASP A 168 4.17 14.83 -3.89
N GLY A 169 4.27 14.55 -2.58
CA GLY A 169 3.25 13.89 -1.76
C GLY A 169 3.46 12.39 -1.49
N ASP A 170 2.68 11.85 -0.54
CA ASP A 170 2.69 10.47 0.01
C ASP A 170 2.55 9.33 -1.03
N GLY A 171 2.39 9.64 -2.32
CA GLY A 171 2.24 8.67 -3.41
C GLY A 171 3.56 8.14 -3.99
N ALA A 172 4.70 8.73 -3.65
CA ALA A 172 5.99 8.39 -4.28
C ALA A 172 6.61 7.06 -3.83
N GLY A 173 6.31 6.59 -2.61
CA GLY A 173 6.89 5.38 -2.02
C GLY A 173 8.31 5.55 -1.44
N TYR A 174 8.77 6.79 -1.30
CA TYR A 174 10.01 7.19 -0.60
C TYR A 174 9.93 8.67 -0.18
N ASP A 175 10.63 9.07 0.89
CA ASP A 175 10.56 10.42 1.45
C ASP A 175 11.54 11.39 0.80
N ILE A 176 12.78 10.96 0.53
CA ILE A 176 13.89 11.84 0.12
C ILE A 176 14.57 11.31 -1.13
N LEU A 177 14.71 12.18 -2.13
CA LEU A 177 15.57 11.97 -3.29
C LEU A 177 16.99 12.46 -2.94
N SER A 178 17.93 11.53 -2.80
CA SER A 178 19.34 11.78 -2.50
C SER A 178 20.24 11.27 -3.64
N TYR A 179 21.55 11.36 -3.44
CA TYR A 179 22.56 10.86 -4.36
C TYR A 179 23.69 10.18 -3.57
N ASP A 180 24.47 9.31 -4.20
CA ASP A 180 25.78 8.93 -3.65
C ASP A 180 26.90 9.88 -4.14
N LYS A 181 28.12 9.67 -3.64
CA LYS A 181 29.29 10.50 -3.96
C LYS A 181 29.75 10.44 -5.42
N THR A 182 29.21 9.54 -6.23
CA THR A 182 29.43 9.52 -7.70
C THR A 182 28.37 10.33 -8.46
N GLY A 183 27.27 10.71 -7.81
CA GLY A 183 26.11 11.35 -8.41
C GLY A 183 25.02 10.38 -8.90
N GLN A 184 25.14 9.08 -8.60
CA GLN A 184 24.06 8.11 -8.82
C GLN A 184 22.90 8.37 -7.85
N VAL A 185 21.66 8.23 -8.33
CA VAL A 185 20.43 8.48 -7.55
C VAL A 185 20.27 7.48 -6.39
N ARG A 186 19.78 7.97 -5.26
CA ARG A 186 19.36 7.18 -4.08
C ARG A 186 17.95 7.59 -3.65
N PHE A 187 17.09 6.62 -3.41
CA PHE A 187 15.74 6.85 -2.87
C PHE A 187 15.72 6.46 -1.39
N LEU A 188 15.36 7.37 -0.49
CA LEU A 188 15.45 7.14 0.95
C LEU A 188 14.07 7.14 1.60
N GLU A 189 13.78 6.06 2.33
CA GLU A 189 12.56 5.84 3.11
C GLU A 189 12.88 5.99 4.61
N VAL A 190 12.33 6.99 5.29
CA VAL A 190 12.77 7.43 6.62
C VAL A 190 11.83 6.94 7.71
N LYS A 191 12.30 5.97 8.50
CA LYS A 191 11.50 5.39 9.59
C LYS A 191 12.03 5.82 10.96
N THR A 192 11.40 6.81 11.57
CA THR A 192 11.83 7.41 12.84
C THR A 192 11.28 6.70 14.09
N THR A 193 12.02 6.74 15.21
CA THR A 193 11.55 6.32 16.54
C THR A 193 12.34 7.00 17.67
N THR A 194 11.68 7.31 18.79
CA THR A 194 12.33 7.79 20.02
C THR A 194 12.91 6.64 20.87
N ALA A 195 12.74 5.38 20.45
CA ALA A 195 13.23 4.18 21.12
C ALA A 195 14.40 3.53 20.34
N GLY A 196 14.91 2.40 20.81
CA GLY A 196 16.07 1.73 20.21
C GLY A 196 15.84 1.18 18.79
N LEU A 197 16.94 0.87 18.09
CA LEU A 197 16.97 0.38 16.71
C LEU A 197 15.95 -0.75 16.43
N GLU A 198 15.97 -1.79 17.28
CA GLU A 198 15.11 -2.99 17.23
C GLU A 198 13.61 -2.72 17.45
N THR A 199 13.19 -1.48 17.70
CA THR A 199 11.76 -1.14 17.79
C THR A 199 11.11 -1.44 16.45
N PRO A 200 10.00 -2.21 16.39
CA PRO A 200 9.26 -2.41 15.15
C PRO A 200 8.82 -1.09 14.52
N PHE A 201 8.69 -1.09 13.20
CA PHE A 201 8.08 -0.01 12.43
C PHE A 201 7.18 -0.61 11.36
N PHE A 202 6.43 0.24 10.68
CA PHE A 202 5.47 -0.14 9.67
C PHE A 202 5.90 0.42 8.31
N LEU A 203 5.61 -0.34 7.26
CA LEU A 203 5.68 0.13 5.88
C LEU A 203 4.26 0.21 5.34
N THR A 204 3.97 1.20 4.50
CA THR A 204 2.80 1.15 3.62
C THR A 204 3.05 0.20 2.44
N GLU A 205 1.98 -0.22 1.77
CA GLU A 205 2.11 -1.09 0.59
C GLU A 205 2.85 -0.38 -0.56
N ASN A 206 2.72 0.95 -0.68
CA ASN A 206 3.44 1.74 -1.68
C ASN A 206 4.96 1.68 -1.45
N GLU A 207 5.42 1.90 -0.22
CA GLU A 207 6.84 1.80 0.17
C GLU A 207 7.37 0.38 -0.04
N ARG A 208 6.58 -0.63 0.36
CA ARG A 208 6.92 -2.05 0.21
C ARG A 208 7.15 -2.40 -1.28
N LEU A 209 6.23 -1.98 -2.15
CA LEU A 209 6.34 -2.15 -3.60
C LEU A 209 7.49 -1.34 -4.21
N PHE A 210 7.75 -0.13 -3.72
CA PHE A 210 8.86 0.70 -4.20
C PHE A 210 10.22 0.04 -3.91
N LEU A 211 10.39 -0.52 -2.71
CA LEU A 211 11.59 -1.28 -2.33
C LEU A 211 11.74 -2.58 -3.16
N GLU A 212 10.64 -3.21 -3.58
CA GLU A 212 10.67 -4.37 -4.49
C GLU A 212 11.06 -3.99 -5.93
N MET A 213 10.69 -2.80 -6.40
CA MET A 213 10.99 -2.32 -7.77
C MET A 213 12.37 -1.69 -7.91
N TYR A 214 12.87 -0.99 -6.88
CA TYR A 214 14.07 -0.16 -6.92
C TYR A 214 15.11 -0.55 -5.85
N GLY A 215 15.11 -1.80 -5.38
CA GLY A 215 15.84 -2.23 -4.18
C GLY A 215 17.38 -2.13 -4.21
N ASP A 216 18.00 -1.90 -5.38
CA ASP A 216 19.45 -1.63 -5.52
C ASP A 216 19.78 -0.11 -5.43
N GLU A 217 18.82 0.77 -5.74
CA GLU A 217 18.90 2.24 -5.60
C GLU A 217 18.25 2.79 -4.32
N ALA A 218 17.28 2.07 -3.76
CA ALA A 218 16.49 2.48 -2.59
C ALA A 218 17.09 1.98 -1.26
N GLU A 219 16.89 2.76 -0.19
CA GLU A 219 17.36 2.45 1.17
C GLU A 219 16.30 2.81 2.22
N ILE A 220 16.18 1.98 3.27
CA ILE A 220 15.50 2.39 4.51
C ILE A 220 16.53 3.06 5.43
N VAL A 221 16.21 4.28 5.84
CA VAL A 221 16.98 5.09 6.79
C VAL A 221 16.26 5.06 8.14
N ARG A 222 16.73 4.20 9.05
CA ARG A 222 16.14 4.01 10.38
C ARG A 222 16.75 5.01 11.36
N VAL A 223 16.02 6.07 11.67
CA VAL A 223 16.38 7.04 12.71
C VAL A 223 15.87 6.53 14.06
N TYR A 224 16.77 6.33 15.02
CA TYR A 224 16.43 5.73 16.32
C TYR A 224 17.09 6.47 17.50
N ASN A 225 16.56 6.23 18.71
CA ASN A 225 16.82 7.02 19.92
C ASN A 225 16.60 8.54 19.69
N PHE A 226 15.65 8.92 18.82
CA PHE A 226 15.46 10.29 18.39
C PHE A 226 14.95 11.19 19.53
N ASN A 227 15.65 12.30 19.77
CA ASN A 227 15.27 13.35 20.69
C ASN A 227 14.67 14.52 19.89
N VAL A 228 13.35 14.67 19.96
CA VAL A 228 12.58 15.67 19.21
C VAL A 228 12.94 17.10 19.62
N GLN A 229 13.28 17.33 20.89
CA GLN A 229 13.65 18.65 21.41
C GLN A 229 15.03 19.10 20.94
N GLU A 230 15.98 18.18 20.87
CA GLU A 230 17.36 18.45 20.40
C GLU A 230 17.54 18.28 18.89
N LYS A 231 16.55 17.68 18.20
CA LYS A 231 16.60 17.25 16.80
C LYS A 231 17.83 16.39 16.52
N SER A 232 18.08 15.45 17.43
CA SER A 232 19.26 14.59 17.46
C SER A 232 18.84 13.11 17.49
N GLY A 233 19.65 12.22 16.92
CA GLY A 233 19.36 10.79 16.87
C GLY A 233 20.50 9.99 16.25
N GLN A 234 20.32 8.67 16.20
CA GLN A 234 21.25 7.75 15.54
C GLN A 234 20.63 7.26 14.22
N ILE A 235 21.45 7.09 13.18
CA ILE A 235 21.03 6.62 11.86
C ILE A 235 21.58 5.23 11.62
N TYR A 236 20.70 4.30 11.24
CA TYR A 236 21.04 3.03 10.60
C TYR A 236 20.51 3.01 9.16
N ARG A 237 21.20 2.34 8.25
CA ARG A 237 20.84 2.23 6.82
C ARG A 237 20.89 0.78 6.36
N ILE A 238 19.98 0.42 5.46
CA ILE A 238 19.92 -0.87 4.78
C ILE A 238 19.29 -0.66 3.39
N SER A 239 19.83 -1.27 2.33
CA SER A 239 19.23 -1.17 0.99
C SER A 239 17.90 -1.94 0.93
N GLY A 240 17.00 -1.54 0.04
CA GLY A 240 15.69 -2.20 -0.10
C GLY A 240 15.81 -3.70 -0.36
N LYS A 241 16.79 -4.09 -1.17
CA LYS A 241 17.16 -5.49 -1.44
C LYS A 241 17.62 -6.25 -0.20
N GLU A 242 18.61 -5.72 0.53
CA GLU A 242 19.06 -6.38 1.77
C GLU A 242 17.96 -6.41 2.83
N PHE A 243 17.10 -5.40 2.86
CA PHE A 243 15.96 -5.33 3.77
C PHE A 243 14.94 -6.43 3.48
N LEU A 244 14.53 -6.59 2.21
CA LEU A 244 13.59 -7.63 1.77
C LEU A 244 14.16 -9.05 1.95
N GLU A 245 15.48 -9.23 1.82
CA GLU A 245 16.14 -10.52 2.05
C GLU A 245 16.30 -10.88 3.54
N LYS A 246 16.56 -9.88 4.41
CA LYS A 246 17.00 -10.12 5.80
C LYS A 246 15.95 -9.83 6.87
N ILE A 247 14.95 -8.99 6.60
CA ILE A 247 13.96 -8.55 7.59
C ILE A 247 12.63 -9.28 7.40
N LYS A 248 12.13 -9.89 8.49
CA LYS A 248 10.83 -10.56 8.48
C LYS A 248 9.69 -9.54 8.50
N LEU A 249 9.10 -9.29 7.34
CA LEU A 249 7.82 -8.59 7.23
C LEU A 249 6.65 -9.44 7.79
N GLN A 250 5.63 -8.76 8.31
CA GLN A 250 4.37 -9.36 8.74
C GLN A 250 3.21 -8.46 8.29
N ALA A 251 2.18 -9.06 7.68
CA ALA A 251 0.92 -8.37 7.45
C ALA A 251 0.22 -8.07 8.79
N ILE A 252 -0.09 -6.79 9.02
CA ILE A 252 -0.66 -6.26 10.28
C ILE A 252 -2.00 -5.54 10.08
N GLY A 253 -2.33 -5.21 8.83
CA GLY A 253 -3.52 -4.50 8.43
C GLY A 253 -3.67 -4.61 6.91
N TYR A 254 -4.91 -4.55 6.45
CA TYR A 254 -5.26 -4.70 5.04
C TYR A 254 -6.07 -3.48 4.61
N LYS A 255 -5.79 -2.95 3.42
CA LYS A 255 -6.58 -1.86 2.84
C LYS A 255 -7.90 -2.44 2.30
N ALA A 256 -8.85 -2.67 3.20
CA ALA A 256 -10.18 -3.13 2.84
C ALA A 256 -10.96 -1.97 2.19
N THR A 257 -10.99 -1.96 0.87
CA THR A 257 -11.59 -0.87 0.08
C THR A 257 -13.01 -1.26 -0.32
N PHE A 258 -13.95 -0.30 -0.32
CA PHE A 258 -15.38 -0.62 -0.35
C PHE A 258 -15.82 -1.22 -1.68
N ILE A 259 -16.02 -2.54 -1.66
CA ILE A 259 -16.12 -3.47 -2.78
C ILE A 259 -17.26 -3.10 -3.73
N LYS A 260 -16.94 -2.15 -4.61
CA LYS A 260 -17.76 -1.65 -5.71
C LYS A 260 -17.38 -2.45 -6.97
#